data_AF-T0Z2A8-F1
#
_entry.id   AF-T0Z2A8-F1
#
_cell.length_a   1.000
_cell.length_b   1.000
_cell.length_c   1.000
_cell.angle_alpha   90.00
_cell.angle_beta   90.00
_cell.angle_gamma   90.00
#
_symmetry.space_group_name_H-M   'P 1'
#
loop_
_entity.id
_entity.type
_entity.pdbx_description
1 polymer ?
#
loop_
_entity_poly.entity_id
_entity_poly.type
_entity_poly.pdbx_seq_one_letter_code
_entity_poly.pdbx_strand_id
1 'polypeptide(L)'
;KLKTKGLVDLTVDANGNIAITRDGDLQMGEARVNALFRLLERCRISQFTVNELYATWRSTRDELKTIQCQHKNSSLVADPRRFHREADSISELEENSGILAGAIFVVLNNLLQRFEQDLELSQGPTAASTPTQPPFEAVIMAAAANFRHYDEWAGSSVTNSQQQKSVSTLCHFLGMQPKRTSGRPAIRSNVSGLVLEKLSDDAVETLHRKLFDCAKTAAR
;
A
#
# COMPACT_ATOMS: atom_id res chain seq x y z
N LYS A 1 -20.85 -41.81 -13.12
CA LYS A 1 -19.82 -40.79 -13.41
C LYS A 1 -20.52 -39.51 -13.88
N LEU A 2 -20.94 -38.66 -12.95
CA LEU A 2 -21.47 -37.32 -13.27
C LEU A 2 -20.26 -36.39 -13.38
N LYS A 3 -19.93 -35.97 -14.60
CA LYS A 3 -19.06 -34.82 -14.86
C LYS A 3 -19.97 -33.60 -14.92
N THR A 4 -20.27 -33.02 -13.77
CA THR A 4 -20.67 -31.61 -13.71
C THR A 4 -19.39 -30.81 -13.85
N LYS A 5 -19.18 -30.18 -15.01
CA LYS A 5 -18.22 -29.09 -15.16
C LYS A 5 -18.96 -27.80 -14.77
N GLY A 6 -19.27 -27.67 -13.49
CA GLY A 6 -19.63 -26.38 -12.89
C GLY A 6 -18.34 -25.72 -12.41
N LEU A 7 -18.11 -24.45 -12.73
CA LEU A 7 -16.91 -23.70 -12.31
C LEU A 7 -16.78 -23.53 -10.77
N VAL A 8 -17.75 -24.03 -9.99
CA VAL A 8 -17.95 -23.74 -8.56
C VAL A 8 -18.52 -24.98 -7.84
N ASP A 9 -17.89 -26.14 -8.01
CA ASP A 9 -18.25 -27.35 -7.26
C ASP A 9 -17.47 -27.39 -5.92
N LEU A 10 -18.06 -28.00 -4.88
CA LEU A 10 -17.36 -28.28 -3.62
C LEU A 10 -16.15 -29.16 -3.91
N THR A 11 -14.97 -28.74 -3.45
CA THR A 11 -13.75 -29.50 -3.63
C THR A 11 -13.48 -30.39 -2.43
N VAL A 12 -12.79 -31.51 -2.66
CA VAL A 12 -12.32 -32.41 -1.62
C VAL A 12 -10.79 -32.34 -1.53
N ASP A 13 -10.26 -32.39 -0.32
CA ASP A 13 -8.82 -32.44 -0.07
C ASP A 13 -8.22 -33.80 -0.48
N ALA A 14 -6.90 -33.94 -0.34
CA ALA A 14 -6.19 -35.19 -0.65
C ALA A 14 -6.64 -36.40 0.20
N ASN A 15 -7.31 -36.15 1.32
CA ASN A 15 -7.83 -37.17 2.24
C ASN A 15 -9.32 -37.49 1.98
N GLY A 16 -9.95 -36.83 1.01
CA GLY A 16 -11.37 -37.00 0.70
C GLY A 16 -12.33 -36.21 1.60
N ASN A 17 -11.82 -35.31 2.45
CA ASN A 17 -12.64 -34.40 3.23
C ASN A 17 -13.09 -33.21 2.38
N ILE A 18 -14.19 -32.55 2.75
CA ILE A 18 -14.56 -31.28 2.10
C ILE A 18 -13.44 -30.27 2.35
N ALA A 19 -12.90 -29.72 1.27
CA ALA A 19 -11.84 -28.74 1.34
C ALA A 19 -12.37 -27.47 2.03
N ILE A 20 -11.63 -27.04 3.05
CA ILE A 20 -11.90 -25.82 3.79
C ILE A 20 -10.78 -24.82 3.54
N THR A 21 -11.15 -23.55 3.43
CA THR A 21 -10.21 -22.44 3.42
C THR A 21 -9.54 -22.32 4.79
N ARG A 22 -8.46 -21.55 4.85
CA ARG A 22 -7.75 -21.25 6.11
C ARG A 22 -8.62 -20.59 7.18
N ASP A 23 -9.68 -19.90 6.78
CA ASP A 23 -10.61 -19.24 7.71
C ASP A 23 -11.78 -20.17 8.13
N GLY A 24 -11.81 -21.41 7.65
CA GLY A 24 -12.85 -22.40 7.96
C GLY A 24 -14.05 -22.40 7.01
N ASP A 25 -14.08 -21.51 6.01
CA ASP A 25 -15.13 -21.52 4.97
C ASP A 25 -14.95 -22.69 3.99
N LEU A 26 -16.02 -23.11 3.32
CA LEU A 26 -15.95 -24.12 2.27
C LEU A 26 -15.17 -23.59 1.06
N GLN A 27 -14.21 -24.37 0.56
CA GLN A 27 -13.49 -24.03 -0.67
C GLN A 27 -14.30 -24.42 -1.90
N MET A 28 -14.71 -23.39 -2.65
CA MET A 28 -15.49 -23.56 -3.88
C MET A 28 -14.54 -23.55 -5.10
N GLY A 29 -14.51 -24.65 -5.85
CA GLY A 29 -13.66 -24.79 -7.03
C GLY A 29 -12.15 -24.75 -6.74
N GLU A 30 -11.36 -24.42 -7.77
CA GLU A 30 -9.90 -24.35 -7.67
C GLU A 30 -9.45 -23.24 -6.71
N ALA A 31 -8.39 -23.50 -5.92
CA ALA A 31 -7.86 -22.57 -4.91
C ALA A 31 -7.61 -21.15 -5.47
N ARG A 32 -7.13 -21.06 -6.72
CA ARG A 32 -6.86 -19.78 -7.42
C ARG A 32 -8.13 -18.98 -7.70
N VAL A 33 -9.19 -19.66 -8.15
CA VAL A 33 -10.49 -19.04 -8.43
C VAL A 33 -11.14 -18.60 -7.12
N ASN A 34 -11.08 -19.46 -6.10
CA ASN A 34 -11.58 -19.15 -4.76
C ASN A 34 -10.84 -17.96 -4.15
N ALA A 35 -9.51 -17.90 -4.24
CA ALA A 35 -8.71 -16.78 -3.73
C ALA A 35 -9.07 -15.45 -4.42
N LEU A 36 -9.24 -15.44 -5.75
CA LEU A 36 -9.68 -14.26 -6.48
C LEU A 36 -11.10 -13.81 -6.09
N PHE A 37 -12.01 -14.77 -5.89
CA PHE A 37 -13.37 -14.50 -5.44
C PHE A 37 -13.37 -13.84 -4.05
N ARG A 38 -12.65 -14.43 -3.08
CA ARG A 38 -12.54 -13.88 -1.72
C ARG A 38 -11.85 -12.51 -1.71
N LEU A 39 -10.84 -12.30 -2.55
CA LEU A 39 -10.23 -10.98 -2.73
C LEU A 39 -11.26 -9.97 -3.21
N LEU A 40 -12.07 -10.30 -4.21
CA LEU A 40 -13.12 -9.43 -4.72
C LEU A 40 -14.14 -9.08 -3.64
N GLU A 41 -14.59 -10.06 -2.84
CA GLU A 41 -15.52 -9.82 -1.73
C GLU A 41 -14.94 -8.86 -0.69
N ARG A 42 -13.70 -9.11 -0.24
CA ARG A 42 -13.01 -8.23 0.72
C ARG A 42 -12.76 -6.83 0.14
N CYS A 43 -12.46 -6.72 -1.14
CA CYS A 43 -12.35 -5.44 -1.84
C CYS A 43 -13.69 -4.69 -1.82
N ARG A 44 -14.81 -5.36 -2.11
CA ARG A 44 -16.14 -4.72 -2.08
C ARG A 44 -16.51 -4.21 -0.69
N ILE A 45 -16.17 -4.95 0.36
CA ILE A 45 -16.39 -4.54 1.75
C ILE A 45 -15.57 -3.30 2.11
N SER A 46 -14.31 -3.25 1.67
CA SER A 46 -13.39 -2.15 1.96
C SER A 46 -13.48 -0.95 1.00
N GLN A 47 -14.20 -1.10 -0.12
CA GLN A 47 -14.26 -0.12 -1.21
C GLN A 47 -14.74 1.25 -0.74
N PHE A 48 -15.82 1.28 0.06
CA PHE A 48 -16.35 2.54 0.56
C PHE A 48 -15.30 3.28 1.40
N THR A 49 -14.67 2.59 2.35
CA THR A 49 -13.61 3.15 3.20
C THR A 49 -12.43 3.67 2.38
N VAL A 50 -11.96 2.90 1.40
CA VAL A 50 -10.83 3.32 0.54
C VAL A 50 -11.20 4.56 -0.27
N ASN A 51 -12.41 4.62 -0.81
CA ASN A 51 -12.88 5.76 -1.59
C ASN A 51 -13.01 7.03 -0.74
N GLU A 52 -13.60 6.93 0.46
CA GLU A 52 -13.74 8.07 1.37
C GLU A 52 -12.38 8.58 1.86
N LEU A 53 -11.48 7.67 2.22
CA LEU A 53 -10.10 8.02 2.59
C LEU A 53 -9.37 8.70 1.43
N TYR A 54 -9.54 8.19 0.21
CA TYR A 54 -8.88 8.75 -0.98
C TYR A 54 -9.42 10.14 -1.34
N ALA A 55 -10.75 10.32 -1.30
CA ALA A 55 -11.38 11.60 -1.56
C ALA A 55 -10.93 12.66 -0.54
N THR A 56 -10.92 12.30 0.75
CA THR A 56 -10.45 13.17 1.83
C THR A 56 -8.97 13.49 1.64
N TRP A 57 -8.13 12.47 1.39
CA TRP A 57 -6.71 12.65 1.14
C TRP A 57 -6.43 13.61 -0.02
N ARG A 58 -7.16 13.47 -1.13
CA ARG A 58 -7.02 14.34 -2.31
C ARG A 58 -7.36 15.78 -1.95
N SER A 59 -8.45 16.01 -1.22
CA SER A 59 -8.83 17.34 -0.74
C SER A 59 -7.75 17.95 0.16
N THR A 60 -7.27 17.21 1.16
CA THR A 60 -6.21 17.64 2.08
C THR A 60 -4.90 17.94 1.33
N ARG A 61 -4.54 17.13 0.34
CA ARG A 61 -3.37 17.36 -0.52
C ARG A 61 -3.48 18.65 -1.33
N ASP A 62 -4.66 18.93 -1.89
CA ASP A 62 -4.88 20.13 -2.70
C ASP A 62 -4.87 21.41 -1.84
N GLU A 63 -5.42 21.32 -0.64
CA GLU A 63 -5.31 22.37 0.37
C GLU A 63 -3.85 22.59 0.78
N LEU A 64 -3.09 21.52 1.07
CA LEU A 64 -1.67 21.60 1.41
C LEU A 64 -0.87 22.31 0.31
N LYS A 65 -1.07 21.94 -0.96
CA LYS A 65 -0.40 22.59 -2.11
C LYS A 65 -0.73 24.09 -2.17
N THR A 66 -1.96 24.46 -1.84
CA THR A 66 -2.41 25.86 -1.80
C THR A 66 -1.71 26.64 -0.70
N ILE A 67 -1.69 26.12 0.54
CA ILE A 67 -1.04 26.77 1.67
C ILE A 67 0.48 26.85 1.47
N GLN A 68 1.13 25.82 0.94
CA GLN A 68 2.56 25.85 0.61
C GLN A 68 2.90 26.95 -0.40
N CYS A 69 2.04 27.21 -1.39
CA CYS A 69 2.21 28.32 -2.33
C CYS A 69 2.07 29.69 -1.64
N GLN A 70 1.16 29.83 -0.68
CA GLN A 70 0.99 31.06 0.09
C GLN A 70 2.20 31.30 1.02
N HIS A 71 2.67 30.25 1.69
CA HIS A 71 3.77 30.29 2.64
C HIS A 71 5.10 30.71 2.01
N LYS A 72 5.35 30.35 0.73
CA LYS A 72 6.53 30.83 -0.02
C LYS A 72 6.63 32.36 -0.10
N ASN A 73 5.50 33.05 -0.03
CA ASN A 73 5.43 34.52 -0.06
C ASN A 73 5.34 35.14 1.35
N SER A 74 5.31 34.30 2.39
CA SER A 74 5.31 34.75 3.78
C SER A 74 6.73 35.09 4.24
N SER A 75 6.84 35.97 5.22
CA SER A 75 8.13 36.39 5.77
C SER A 75 8.08 36.38 7.28
N LEU A 76 9.00 35.60 7.87
CA LEU A 76 9.18 35.55 9.32
C LEU A 76 9.51 36.91 9.92
N VAL A 77 10.18 37.79 9.17
CA VAL A 77 10.57 39.13 9.64
C VAL A 77 9.45 40.15 9.47
N ALA A 78 8.71 40.08 8.36
CA ALA A 78 7.67 41.08 8.05
C ALA A 78 6.34 40.79 8.78
N ASP A 79 5.96 39.52 8.88
CA ASP A 79 4.75 39.09 9.60
C ASP A 79 4.96 37.71 10.26
N PRO A 80 5.62 37.68 11.44
CA PRO A 80 5.93 36.43 12.14
C PRO A 80 4.68 35.61 12.48
N ARG A 81 3.56 36.27 12.83
CA ARG A 81 2.33 35.57 13.24
C ARG A 81 1.67 34.85 12.07
N ARG A 82 1.65 35.47 10.89
CA ARG A 82 1.17 34.81 9.68
C ARG A 82 2.10 33.66 9.28
N PHE A 83 3.42 33.88 9.30
CA PHE A 83 4.41 32.85 8.99
C PHE A 83 4.21 31.60 9.85
N HIS A 84 4.11 31.75 11.18
CA HIS A 84 3.92 30.62 12.09
C HIS A 84 2.57 29.90 11.86
N ARG A 85 1.47 30.64 11.70
CA ARG A 85 0.16 30.01 11.42
C ARG A 85 0.18 29.17 10.15
N GLU A 86 0.78 29.69 9.07
CA GLU A 86 0.89 28.94 7.82
C GLU A 86 1.80 27.71 7.95
N ALA A 87 2.92 27.83 8.69
CA ALA A 87 3.82 26.70 8.95
C ALA A 87 3.16 25.59 9.80
N ASP A 88 2.36 25.97 10.80
CA ASP A 88 1.59 25.04 11.62
C ASP A 88 0.54 24.31 10.78
N SER A 89 -0.21 25.04 9.94
CA SER A 89 -1.19 24.44 9.02
C SER A 89 -0.55 23.50 7.99
N ILE A 90 0.64 23.83 7.47
CA ILE A 90 1.39 22.92 6.58
C ILE A 90 1.71 21.62 7.32
N SER A 91 2.23 21.72 8.55
CA SER A 91 2.61 20.55 9.35
C SER A 91 1.39 19.65 9.62
N GLU A 92 0.26 20.25 10.01
CA GLU A 92 -0.99 19.54 10.24
C GLU A 92 -1.51 18.83 8.97
N LEU A 93 -1.54 19.52 7.84
CA LEU A 93 -2.02 18.97 6.58
C LEU A 93 -1.08 17.88 6.03
N GLU A 94 0.23 18.03 6.19
CA GLU A 94 1.21 17.00 5.84
C GLU A 94 1.00 15.72 6.65
N GLU A 95 0.78 15.84 7.96
CA GLU A 95 0.49 14.72 8.85
C GLU A 95 -0.83 14.04 8.48
N ASN A 96 -1.91 14.82 8.34
CA ASN A 96 -3.22 14.31 7.95
C ASN A 96 -3.21 13.61 6.59
N SER A 97 -2.56 14.21 5.59
CA SER A 97 -2.37 13.60 4.27
C SER A 97 -1.60 12.28 4.36
N GLY A 98 -0.54 12.24 5.17
CA GLY A 98 0.23 11.04 5.44
C GLY A 98 -0.58 9.93 6.10
N ILE A 99 -1.43 10.26 7.09
CA ILE A 99 -2.28 9.31 7.82
C ILE A 99 -3.34 8.70 6.89
N LEU A 100 -4.05 9.52 6.12
CA LEU A 100 -5.09 9.06 5.20
C LEU A 100 -4.50 8.13 4.13
N ALA A 101 -3.36 8.51 3.54
CA ALA A 101 -2.68 7.67 2.57
C ALA A 101 -2.13 6.37 3.20
N GLY A 102 -1.57 6.46 4.41
CA GLY A 102 -1.07 5.31 5.14
C GLY A 102 -2.15 4.29 5.47
N ALA A 103 -3.33 4.76 5.88
CA ALA A 103 -4.50 3.91 6.12
C ALA A 103 -4.93 3.13 4.87
N ILE A 104 -4.94 3.78 3.69
CA ILE A 104 -5.21 3.11 2.41
C ILE A 104 -4.19 2.00 2.16
N PHE A 105 -2.89 2.27 2.34
CA PHE A 105 -1.86 1.22 2.15
C PHE A 105 -2.00 0.06 3.13
N VAL A 106 -2.42 0.31 4.37
CA VAL A 106 -2.71 -0.76 5.33
C VAL A 106 -3.85 -1.65 4.84
N VAL A 107 -4.95 -1.07 4.34
CA VAL A 107 -6.06 -1.83 3.77
C VAL A 107 -5.60 -2.66 2.58
N LEU A 108 -4.91 -2.04 1.62
CA LEU A 108 -4.41 -2.74 0.42
C LEU A 108 -3.40 -3.85 0.77
N ASN A 109 -2.49 -3.60 1.71
CA ASN A 109 -1.53 -4.60 2.18
C ASN A 109 -2.25 -5.79 2.83
N ASN A 110 -3.28 -5.55 3.65
CA ASN A 110 -4.04 -6.63 4.28
C ASN A 110 -4.81 -7.45 3.24
N LEU A 111 -5.37 -6.83 2.21
CA LEU A 111 -6.03 -7.53 1.10
C LEU A 111 -5.04 -8.45 0.35
N LEU A 112 -3.86 -7.94 0.01
CA LEU A 112 -2.82 -8.71 -0.67
C LEU A 112 -2.30 -9.87 0.19
N GLN A 113 -1.98 -9.62 1.46
CA GLN A 113 -1.50 -10.68 2.37
C GLN A 113 -2.53 -11.81 2.53
N ARG A 114 -3.82 -11.48 2.62
CA ARG A 114 -4.88 -12.49 2.70
C ARG A 114 -5.04 -13.26 1.39
N PHE A 115 -4.94 -12.58 0.26
CA PHE A 115 -4.96 -13.23 -1.05
C PHE A 115 -3.77 -14.17 -1.25
N GLU A 116 -2.56 -13.77 -0.86
CA GLU A 116 -1.37 -14.65 -0.91
C GLU A 116 -1.53 -15.88 -0.02
N GLN A 117 -2.10 -15.70 1.18
CA GLN A 117 -2.40 -16.81 2.08
C GLN A 117 -3.42 -17.78 1.50
N ASP A 118 -4.43 -17.27 0.80
CA ASP A 118 -5.46 -18.09 0.12
C ASP A 118 -4.90 -18.86 -1.09
N LEU A 119 -3.80 -18.39 -1.70
CA LEU A 119 -3.12 -19.07 -2.79
C LEU A 119 -2.11 -20.14 -2.34
N GLU A 120 -1.88 -20.31 -1.03
CA GLU A 120 -0.79 -21.13 -0.48
C GLU A 120 0.59 -20.79 -1.06
N LEU A 121 0.77 -19.54 -1.52
CA LEU A 121 2.08 -19.08 -1.99
C LEU A 121 3.01 -19.02 -0.77
N SER A 122 3.80 -20.07 -0.60
CA SER A 122 5.00 -20.01 0.24
C SER A 122 5.83 -18.85 -0.25
N GLN A 123 6.37 -18.03 0.65
CA GLN A 123 7.30 -16.95 0.32
C GLN A 123 8.61 -17.53 -0.23
N GLY A 124 8.56 -18.07 -1.44
CA GLY A 124 9.71 -18.39 -2.25
C GLY A 124 10.21 -17.11 -2.89
N PRO A 125 11.53 -16.92 -3.00
CA PRO A 125 12.08 -15.79 -3.74
C PRO A 125 11.58 -15.93 -5.18
N THR A 126 10.69 -15.05 -5.60
CA THR A 126 10.31 -14.91 -7.01
C THR A 126 11.58 -14.52 -7.74
N ALA A 127 12.27 -15.51 -8.29
CA ALA A 127 13.43 -15.32 -9.12
C ALA A 127 12.94 -14.73 -10.44
N ALA A 128 13.01 -13.42 -10.58
CA ALA A 128 12.82 -12.74 -11.85
C ALA A 128 13.67 -11.47 -11.85
N SER A 129 14.39 -11.28 -12.96
CA SER A 129 15.07 -10.06 -13.42
C SER A 129 14.68 -8.81 -12.66
N THR A 130 15.65 -8.09 -12.09
CA THR A 130 15.41 -6.83 -11.35
C THR A 130 14.54 -5.91 -12.21
N PRO A 131 13.23 -5.78 -11.90
CA PRO A 131 12.35 -5.01 -12.75
C PRO A 131 12.76 -3.54 -12.67
N THR A 132 12.61 -2.81 -13.77
CA THR A 132 12.94 -1.36 -13.87
C THR A 132 12.16 -0.51 -12.85
N GLN A 133 11.07 -1.05 -12.31
CA GLN A 133 10.34 -0.52 -11.18
C GLN A 133 10.04 -1.65 -10.19
N PRO A 134 10.04 -1.38 -8.88
CA PRO A 134 9.61 -2.37 -7.90
C PRO A 134 8.17 -2.82 -8.18
N PRO A 135 7.84 -4.09 -7.94
CA PRO A 135 6.51 -4.61 -8.21
C PRO A 135 5.48 -4.00 -7.25
N PHE A 136 4.21 -3.97 -7.68
CA PHE A 136 3.13 -3.25 -7.00
C PHE A 136 3.00 -3.66 -5.53
N GLU A 137 2.96 -4.97 -5.28
CA GLU A 137 2.84 -5.57 -3.95
C GLU A 137 4.00 -5.17 -3.02
N ALA A 138 5.22 -5.06 -3.55
CA ALA A 138 6.37 -4.62 -2.77
C ALA A 138 6.25 -3.15 -2.38
N VAL A 139 5.72 -2.30 -3.26
CA VAL A 139 5.46 -0.87 -2.97
C VAL A 139 4.38 -0.73 -1.91
N ILE A 140 3.26 -1.46 -2.05
CA ILE A 140 2.17 -1.45 -1.06
C ILE A 140 2.67 -1.89 0.33
N MET A 141 3.41 -3.00 0.38
CA MET A 141 3.97 -3.53 1.62
C MET A 141 4.95 -2.55 2.26
N ALA A 142 5.85 -1.97 1.47
CA ALA A 142 6.85 -1.03 1.97
C ALA A 142 6.20 0.28 2.45
N ALA A 143 5.16 0.77 1.77
CA ALA A 143 4.42 1.97 2.17
C ALA A 143 3.63 1.73 3.46
N ALA A 144 2.96 0.59 3.60
CA ALA A 144 2.28 0.21 4.84
C ALA A 144 3.28 0.07 6.02
N ALA A 145 4.47 -0.49 5.77
CA ALA A 145 5.53 -0.57 6.77
C ALA A 145 6.08 0.82 7.15
N ASN A 146 6.26 1.71 6.17
CA ASN A 146 6.66 3.09 6.45
C ASN A 146 5.62 3.80 7.33
N PHE A 147 4.34 3.72 7.00
CA PHE A 147 3.28 4.34 7.79
C PHE A 147 3.31 3.88 9.26
N ARG A 148 3.53 2.59 9.51
CA ARG A 148 3.52 2.02 10.86
C ARG A 148 4.78 2.31 11.68
N HIS A 149 5.91 2.58 11.03
CA HIS A 149 7.24 2.53 11.67
C HIS A 149 8.17 3.69 11.26
N TYR A 150 7.66 4.77 10.64
CA TYR A 150 8.52 5.86 10.15
C TYR A 150 9.28 6.56 11.28
N ASP A 151 8.72 6.61 12.48
CA ASP A 151 9.32 7.14 13.71
C ASP A 151 10.51 6.29 14.16
N GLU A 152 10.36 4.96 14.15
CA GLU A 152 11.44 4.00 14.39
C GLU A 152 12.55 4.17 13.34
N TRP A 153 12.18 4.31 12.06
CA TRP A 153 13.13 4.51 10.97
C TRP A 153 13.88 5.84 11.10
N ALA A 154 13.20 6.86 11.64
CA ALA A 154 13.81 8.15 11.90
C ALA A 154 14.79 8.08 13.07
N GLY A 155 14.45 7.36 14.14
CA GLY A 155 15.26 7.25 15.36
C GLY A 155 16.46 6.30 15.26
N SER A 156 16.36 5.25 14.43
CA SER A 156 17.41 4.23 14.35
C SER A 156 18.56 4.62 13.42
N SER A 157 19.80 4.38 13.87
CA SER A 157 21.00 4.44 13.04
C SER A 157 21.23 3.16 12.23
N VAL A 158 20.60 2.05 12.63
CA VAL A 158 20.77 0.72 12.05
C VAL A 158 19.40 0.18 11.63
N THR A 159 19.18 0.02 10.33
CA THR A 159 17.97 -0.60 9.80
C THR A 159 18.15 -2.12 9.76
N ASN A 160 17.14 -2.88 10.20
CA ASN A 160 17.13 -4.32 9.95
C ASN A 160 16.95 -4.62 8.45
N SER A 161 17.16 -5.88 8.04
CA SER A 161 17.10 -6.29 6.62
C SER A 161 15.75 -5.98 5.96
N GLN A 162 14.65 -6.15 6.68
CA GLN A 162 13.29 -5.89 6.17
C GLN A 162 13.03 -4.38 5.99
N GLN A 163 13.47 -3.57 6.94
CA GLN A 163 13.43 -2.11 6.84
C GLN A 163 14.28 -1.62 5.68
N GLN A 164 15.50 -2.15 5.52
CA GLN A 164 16.37 -1.80 4.40
C GLN A 164 15.73 -2.15 3.05
N LYS A 165 15.07 -3.31 2.95
CA LYS A 165 14.33 -3.70 1.74
C LYS A 165 13.17 -2.73 1.46
N SER A 166 12.42 -2.34 2.49
CA SER A 166 11.29 -1.40 2.36
C SER A 166 11.76 -0.01 1.95
N VAL A 167 12.80 0.52 2.60
CA VAL A 167 13.41 1.81 2.26
C VAL A 167 13.96 1.79 0.84
N SER A 168 14.67 0.73 0.44
CA SER A 168 15.20 0.57 -0.92
C SER A 168 14.07 0.55 -1.96
N THR A 169 13.00 -0.19 -1.68
CA THR A 169 11.81 -0.28 -2.55
C THR A 169 11.16 1.09 -2.74
N LEU A 170 10.90 1.82 -1.64
CA LEU A 170 10.28 3.14 -1.70
C LEU A 170 11.20 4.18 -2.35
N CYS A 171 12.51 4.13 -2.07
CA CYS A 171 13.47 5.05 -2.68
C CYS A 171 13.57 4.81 -4.19
N HIS A 172 13.64 3.56 -4.65
CA HIS A 172 13.60 3.24 -6.08
C HIS A 172 12.27 3.72 -6.69
N PHE A 173 11.14 3.43 -6.06
CA PHE A 173 9.83 3.86 -6.54
C PHE A 173 9.72 5.39 -6.64
N LEU A 174 10.25 6.14 -5.66
CA LEU A 174 10.22 7.60 -5.63
C LEU A 174 11.36 8.27 -6.42
N GLY A 175 12.31 7.51 -6.97
CA GLY A 175 13.48 8.06 -7.68
C GLY A 175 14.50 8.72 -6.74
N MET A 176 14.57 8.29 -5.49
CA MET A 176 15.46 8.80 -4.45
C MET A 176 16.64 7.86 -4.22
N GLN A 177 17.76 8.39 -3.73
CA GLN A 177 18.86 7.56 -3.24
C GLN A 177 18.50 6.95 -1.88
N PRO A 178 18.78 5.65 -1.61
CA PRO A 178 18.38 4.99 -0.35
C PRO A 178 19.03 5.56 0.91
N LYS A 179 20.22 6.15 0.76
CA LYS A 179 20.99 6.76 1.85
C LYS A 179 21.28 8.21 1.53
N ARG A 180 21.28 9.04 2.57
CA ARG A 180 21.79 10.42 2.50
C ARG A 180 23.31 10.40 2.49
N THR A 181 23.92 11.53 2.14
CA THR A 181 25.39 11.73 2.20
C THR A 181 25.98 11.44 3.59
N SER A 182 25.17 11.61 4.64
CA SER A 182 25.54 11.29 6.03
C SER A 182 25.46 9.79 6.39
N GLY A 183 25.14 8.91 5.43
CA GLY A 183 25.00 7.46 5.62
C GLY A 183 23.67 7.01 6.23
N ARG A 184 22.83 7.95 6.71
CA ARG A 184 21.50 7.66 7.28
C ARG A 184 20.47 7.29 6.19
N PRO A 185 19.39 6.55 6.54
CA PRO A 185 18.27 6.30 5.62
C PRO A 185 17.70 7.61 5.04
N ALA A 186 17.34 7.59 3.76
CA ALA A 186 16.76 8.75 3.09
C ALA A 186 15.36 9.08 3.60
N ILE A 187 14.53 8.04 3.77
CA ILE A 187 13.17 8.12 4.28
C ILE A 187 13.22 8.09 5.82
N ARG A 188 12.79 9.18 6.45
CA ARG A 188 12.74 9.36 7.91
C ARG A 188 11.42 10.03 8.35
N SER A 189 10.43 10.02 7.48
CA SER A 189 9.10 10.57 7.68
C SER A 189 8.10 9.64 7.00
N ASN A 190 6.82 9.85 7.28
CA ASN A 190 5.75 9.20 6.55
C ASN A 190 5.71 9.73 5.11
N VAL A 191 6.02 8.87 4.14
CA VAL A 191 6.00 9.21 2.70
C VAL A 191 4.78 8.65 1.97
N SER A 192 3.80 8.11 2.71
CA SER A 192 2.61 7.48 2.13
C SER A 192 1.87 8.41 1.16
N GLY A 193 1.73 9.70 1.49
CA GLY A 193 1.09 10.67 0.58
C GLY A 193 1.77 10.76 -0.79
N LEU A 194 3.11 10.83 -0.81
CA LEU A 194 3.89 10.89 -2.05
C LEU A 194 3.79 9.60 -2.86
N VAL A 195 3.81 8.45 -2.17
CA VAL A 195 3.66 7.14 -2.81
C VAL A 195 2.26 7.03 -3.42
N LEU A 196 1.21 7.45 -2.70
CA LEU A 196 -0.17 7.38 -3.16
C LEU A 196 -0.41 8.28 -4.37
N GLU A 197 0.11 9.50 -4.36
CA GLU A 197 0.05 10.41 -5.50
C GLU A 197 0.67 9.79 -6.75
N LYS A 198 1.89 9.28 -6.65
CA LYS A 198 2.58 8.63 -7.78
C LYS A 198 1.89 7.34 -8.22
N LEU A 199 1.34 6.56 -7.29
CA LEU A 199 0.76 5.25 -7.60
C LEU A 199 -0.65 5.33 -8.17
N SER A 200 -1.45 6.30 -7.73
CA SER A 200 -2.86 6.44 -8.12
C SER A 200 -3.08 7.18 -9.43
N ASP A 201 -2.11 7.95 -9.92
CA ASP A 201 -2.31 8.79 -11.12
C ASP A 201 -3.58 9.63 -11.01
N ASP A 202 -3.79 10.23 -9.83
CA ASP A 202 -4.97 11.02 -9.44
C ASP A 202 -6.35 10.33 -9.50
N ALA A 203 -6.38 8.99 -9.58
CA ALA A 203 -7.61 8.20 -9.54
C ALA A 203 -7.53 6.95 -8.63
N VAL A 204 -8.52 6.76 -7.77
CA VAL A 204 -8.62 5.57 -6.90
C VAL A 204 -8.83 4.29 -7.71
N GLU A 205 -9.49 4.40 -8.87
CA GLU A 205 -9.73 3.30 -9.81
C GLU A 205 -8.42 2.72 -10.34
N THR A 206 -7.38 3.53 -10.48
CA THR A 206 -6.04 3.07 -10.89
C THR A 206 -5.44 2.14 -9.83
N LEU A 207 -5.65 2.43 -8.55
CA LEU A 207 -5.18 1.57 -7.45
C LEU A 207 -5.90 0.22 -7.46
N HIS A 208 -7.23 0.24 -7.59
CA HIS A 208 -8.03 -0.98 -7.70
C HIS A 208 -7.63 -1.81 -8.92
N ARG A 209 -7.42 -1.17 -10.08
CA ARG A 209 -6.96 -1.85 -11.30
C ARG A 209 -5.61 -2.55 -11.08
N LYS A 210 -4.62 -1.82 -10.56
CA LYS A 210 -3.28 -2.36 -10.26
C LYS A 210 -3.33 -3.52 -9.26
N LEU A 211 -4.19 -3.42 -8.23
CA LEU A 211 -4.43 -4.50 -7.27
C LEU A 211 -4.94 -5.77 -7.98
N PHE A 212 -5.96 -5.65 -8.83
CA PHE A 212 -6.51 -6.81 -9.54
C PHE A 212 -5.59 -7.35 -10.63
N ASP A 213 -4.79 -6.51 -11.28
CA ASP A 213 -3.79 -6.97 -12.26
C ASP A 213 -2.65 -7.75 -11.60
N CYS A 214 -2.21 -7.29 -10.42
CA CYS A 214 -1.30 -8.03 -9.55
C CYS A 214 -1.89 -9.40 -9.16
N ALA A 215 -3.12 -9.42 -8.66
CA ALA A 215 -3.79 -10.64 -8.22
C ALA A 215 -4.00 -11.64 -9.38
N LYS A 216 -4.42 -11.16 -10.56
CA LYS A 216 -4.56 -11.99 -11.77
C LYS A 216 -3.22 -12.59 -12.19
N THR A 217 -2.12 -11.86 -12.06
CA THR A 217 -0.79 -12.36 -12.42
C THR A 217 -0.34 -13.46 -11.47
N ALA A 218 -0.58 -13.30 -10.17
CA ALA A 218 -0.26 -14.31 -9.16
C ALA A 218 -1.16 -15.55 -9.22
N ALA A 219 -2.38 -15.44 -9.74
CA ALA A 219 -3.33 -16.55 -9.91
C ALA A 219 -3.17 -17.33 -11.24
N ARG A 220 -2.24 -16.94 -12.11
CA ARG A 220 -1.90 -17.70 -13.35
C ARG A 220 -0.99 -18.87 -13.05
#